data_AF-A0A8J1T903-F1
#
_entry.id   AF-A0A8J1T903-F1
#
_cell.length_a   1.000
_cell.length_b   1.000
_cell.length_c   1.000
_cell.angle_alpha   90.00
_cell.angle_beta   90.00
_cell.angle_gamma   90.00
#
_symmetry.space_group_name_H-M   'P 1'
#
loop_
_entity.id
_entity.type
_entity.pdbx_description
1 polymer ?
#
loop_
_entity_poly.entity_id
_entity_poly.type
_entity_poly.pdbx_seq_one_letter_code
_entity_poly.pdbx_strand_id
1 'polypeptide(L)'
;MNLSFTLFCVSVFVGLATGTRTVVLEPVKSEPGLENVALILVPGAFLKGEQYEALGRRIQAMSPHRLWVGLTTDYWFDFPSPLQIDGAVNDALKEMKGKGLPEGAALYLGGHSAGGGNVESFAGENTKMLSGIMFFGSYMKGSDLVSYPLPVLTLTGDLDGMARVTKIAQEFRKLEKAVDNNKDGALELKYPVVTMDGVNHGQYATGEMPPAVKEYDIPARVDGSIAQTKMANAIVQFMVHTLQKPTNLIKNAATWLQARYQDNEKRMQPIIEALEIENNPSNGELSPWAEKVQYLLSGLEKGDWNKLKVNRAVDDNGIEFRFAKATISSTKDQSSVNVVAKRDMPFGYEASGLYNQTADVIQLKMITAEEIRKSLAMQPDQTLDVSCKKVNKASLEWVWSRVSSSGKQRFEDTNRTIVFLDDNVVSDYEEQGLDFSKREKSIVIRSSNYVVGKQRECNLLSPARLLEFILIDSLK
;
A
#
# COMPACT_ATOMS: atom_id res chain seq x y z
N MET A 1 45.56 -49.67 24.97
CA MET A 1 46.26 -48.50 24.39
C MET A 1 45.33 -47.31 24.61
N ASN A 2 45.72 -46.42 25.54
CA ASN A 2 44.89 -45.30 26.01
C ASN A 2 44.78 -44.23 24.92
N LEU A 3 43.56 -43.88 24.49
CA LEU A 3 43.31 -42.71 23.67
C LEU A 3 42.75 -41.60 24.57
N SER A 4 43.61 -40.65 24.92
CA SER A 4 43.29 -39.49 25.73
C SER A 4 42.24 -38.59 25.05
N PHE A 5 41.18 -38.30 25.79
CA PHE A 5 40.26 -37.18 25.55
C PHE A 5 41.05 -35.87 25.66
N THR A 6 41.31 -35.21 24.53
CA THR A 6 41.82 -33.83 24.52
C THR A 6 40.63 -32.91 24.32
N LEU A 7 40.14 -32.37 25.43
CA LEU A 7 39.11 -31.35 25.48
C LEU A 7 39.69 -30.06 24.91
N PHE A 8 39.45 -29.77 23.63
CA PHE A 8 39.77 -28.48 23.02
C PHE A 8 38.72 -27.47 23.52
N CYS A 9 39.00 -26.82 24.64
CA CYS A 9 38.34 -25.57 25.00
C CYS A 9 38.72 -24.52 23.95
N VAL A 10 37.95 -24.43 22.88
CA VAL A 10 37.92 -23.24 22.04
C VAL A 10 37.30 -22.15 22.92
N SER A 11 38.16 -21.41 23.60
CA SER A 11 37.81 -20.12 24.16
C SER A 11 37.49 -19.19 23.01
N VAL A 12 36.25 -19.26 22.51
CA VAL A 12 35.68 -18.18 21.71
C VAL A 12 35.62 -17.00 22.67
N PHE A 13 36.64 -16.14 22.60
CA PHE A 13 36.52 -14.78 23.09
C PHE A 13 35.36 -14.17 22.30
N VAL A 14 34.16 -14.18 22.89
CA VAL A 14 33.02 -13.37 22.47
C VAL A 14 33.39 -11.93 22.81
N GLY A 15 34.33 -11.38 22.06
CA GLY A 15 34.56 -9.95 21.92
C GLY A 15 33.70 -9.41 20.77
N LEU A 16 32.41 -9.78 20.72
CA LEU A 16 31.47 -9.25 19.72
C LEU A 16 30.65 -8.14 20.36
N ALA A 17 31.34 -7.06 20.74
CA ALA A 17 30.71 -5.77 20.99
C ALA A 17 31.10 -4.80 19.85
N THR A 18 30.76 -5.15 18.62
CA THR A 18 30.50 -4.12 17.61
C THR A 18 29.01 -3.85 17.66
N GLY A 19 28.60 -3.13 18.72
CA GLY A 19 27.25 -2.61 18.84
C GLY A 19 26.94 -1.65 17.70
N THR A 20 25.66 -1.44 17.43
CA THR A 20 25.20 -0.39 16.53
C THR A 20 25.82 0.96 16.93
N ARG A 21 26.19 1.78 15.97
CA ARG A 21 26.70 3.14 16.20
C ARG A 21 25.57 4.15 15.98
N THR A 22 25.71 5.34 16.56
CA THR A 22 24.87 6.49 16.23
C THR A 22 25.71 7.64 15.69
N VAL A 23 25.17 8.36 14.70
CA VAL A 23 25.63 9.70 14.35
C VAL A 23 24.64 10.71 14.89
N VAL A 24 25.10 11.51 15.85
CA VAL A 24 24.26 12.55 16.47
C VAL A 24 24.40 13.88 15.73
N LEU A 25 23.30 14.37 15.19
CA LEU A 25 23.15 15.74 14.70
C LEU A 25 22.68 16.62 15.86
N GLU A 26 23.59 17.46 16.36
CA GLU A 26 23.28 18.43 17.41
C GLU A 26 22.32 19.51 16.89
N PRO A 27 21.47 20.11 17.76
CA PRO A 27 20.48 21.10 17.34
C PRO A 27 21.10 22.30 16.64
N VAL A 28 20.47 22.74 15.55
CA VAL A 28 20.84 23.98 14.84
C VAL A 28 20.25 25.23 15.48
N LYS A 29 19.29 25.07 16.40
CA LYS A 29 18.63 26.13 17.18
C LYS A 29 18.96 25.94 18.66
N SER A 30 19.31 27.03 19.33
CA SER A 30 19.79 27.01 20.72
C SER A 30 19.20 28.12 21.58
N GLU A 31 18.17 28.80 21.07
CA GLU A 31 17.50 29.87 21.78
C GLU A 31 16.88 29.37 23.10
N PRO A 32 16.98 30.13 24.19
CA PRO A 32 16.33 29.77 25.45
C PRO A 32 14.81 29.61 25.28
N GLY A 33 14.23 28.63 25.98
CA GLY A 33 12.78 28.39 25.99
C GLY A 33 12.24 27.50 24.85
N LEU A 34 13.10 27.06 23.93
CA LEU A 34 12.72 26.03 22.96
C LEU A 34 12.59 24.66 23.63
N GLU A 35 11.55 23.92 23.26
CA GLU A 35 11.35 22.54 23.71
C GLU A 35 12.48 21.64 23.21
N ASN A 36 13.03 20.78 24.07
CA ASN A 36 14.02 19.78 23.68
C ASN A 36 13.28 18.55 23.14
N VAL A 37 13.60 18.18 21.91
CA VAL A 37 13.01 17.04 21.22
C VAL A 37 14.14 16.18 20.66
N ALA A 38 14.02 14.87 20.76
CA ALA A 38 14.89 13.90 20.13
C ALA A 38 14.12 13.15 19.04
N LEU A 39 14.75 12.98 17.88
CA LEU A 39 14.27 12.14 16.79
C LEU A 39 15.35 11.11 16.46
N ILE A 40 15.05 9.83 16.66
CA ILE A 40 15.95 8.74 16.24
C ILE A 40 15.45 8.20 14.90
N LEU A 41 16.35 8.10 13.94
CA LEU A 41 16.10 7.56 12.60
C LEU A 41 16.75 6.19 12.45
N VAL A 42 15.91 5.20 12.15
CA VAL A 42 16.30 3.83 11.81
C VAL A 42 16.34 3.71 10.28
N PRO A 43 17.49 3.34 9.69
CA PRO A 43 17.65 3.30 8.25
C PRO A 43 16.85 2.17 7.60
N GLY A 44 16.72 2.21 6.27
CA GLY A 44 16.26 1.06 5.49
C GLY A 44 17.29 -0.06 5.43
N ALA A 45 16.88 -1.22 4.91
CA ALA A 45 17.79 -2.33 4.68
C ALA A 45 18.92 -1.92 3.71
N PHE A 46 20.15 -2.29 4.06
CA PHE A 46 21.37 -2.01 3.31
C PHE A 46 21.70 -0.53 3.14
N LEU A 47 21.18 0.32 4.05
CA LEU A 47 21.48 1.75 4.12
C LEU A 47 22.10 2.07 5.48
N LYS A 48 23.04 3.01 5.46
CA LYS A 48 23.66 3.54 6.67
C LYS A 48 22.90 4.75 7.20
N GLY A 49 22.99 4.99 8.51
CA GLY A 49 22.34 6.14 9.16
C GLY A 49 22.79 7.47 8.55
N GLU A 50 24.06 7.60 8.21
CA GLU A 50 24.67 8.79 7.59
C GLU A 50 23.97 9.21 6.30
N GLN A 51 23.40 8.28 5.55
CA GLN A 51 22.68 8.59 4.31
C GLN A 51 21.40 9.41 4.56
N TYR A 52 20.92 9.46 5.81
CA TYR A 52 19.77 10.27 6.24
C TYR A 52 20.17 11.64 6.79
N GLU A 53 21.46 12.00 6.80
CA GLU A 53 21.90 13.28 7.36
C GLU A 53 21.22 14.47 6.68
N ALA A 54 21.10 14.46 5.34
CA ALA A 54 20.45 15.55 4.60
C ALA A 54 18.99 15.77 5.04
N LEU A 55 18.24 14.68 5.23
CA LEU A 55 16.87 14.73 5.74
C LEU A 55 16.85 15.21 7.20
N GLY A 56 17.71 14.65 8.06
CA GLY A 56 17.83 15.03 9.47
C GLY A 56 18.11 16.53 9.65
N ARG A 57 19.09 17.07 8.91
CA ARG A 57 19.41 18.51 8.89
C ARG A 57 18.24 19.36 8.39
N ARG A 58 17.51 18.89 7.38
CA ARG A 58 16.32 19.59 6.88
C ARG A 58 15.23 19.68 7.94
N ILE A 59 14.97 18.58 8.66
CA ILE A 59 14.00 18.55 9.77
C ILE A 59 14.44 19.54 10.86
N GLN A 60 15.72 19.54 11.25
CA GLN A 60 16.25 20.49 12.24
C GLN A 60 16.04 21.95 11.84
N ALA A 61 16.33 22.30 10.58
CA ALA A 61 16.16 23.66 10.08
C ALA A 61 14.70 24.13 10.15
N MET A 62 13.76 23.24 9.81
CA MET A 62 12.33 23.55 9.77
C MET A 62 11.65 23.47 11.14
N SER A 63 12.20 22.68 12.07
CA SER A 63 11.59 22.44 13.38
C SER A 63 11.57 23.71 14.24
N PRO A 64 10.45 24.05 14.90
CA PRO A 64 10.42 25.13 15.89
C PRO A 64 11.03 24.71 17.25
N HIS A 65 11.55 23.49 17.36
CA HIS A 65 12.11 22.92 18.59
C HIS A 65 13.64 22.92 18.56
N ARG A 66 14.24 22.74 19.74
CA ARG A 66 15.65 22.36 19.88
C ARG A 66 15.76 20.85 19.59
N LEU A 67 15.81 20.52 18.30
CA LEU A 67 15.73 19.15 17.80
C LEU A 67 17.11 18.50 17.71
N TRP A 68 17.28 17.41 18.46
CA TRP A 68 18.38 16.45 18.33
C TRP A 68 17.97 15.36 17.34
N VAL A 69 18.88 14.95 16.46
CA VAL A 69 18.62 13.84 15.54
C VAL A 69 19.69 12.77 15.69
N GLY A 70 19.29 11.51 15.84
CA GLY A 70 20.19 10.36 15.93
C GLY A 70 20.02 9.48 14.74
N LEU A 71 21.10 9.25 14.00
CA LEU A 71 21.10 8.39 12.83
C LEU A 71 21.75 7.07 13.24
N THR A 72 20.93 6.05 13.46
CA THR A 72 21.45 4.73 13.84
C THR A 72 22.12 4.06 12.63
N THR A 73 23.25 3.41 12.85
CA THR A 73 24.09 2.84 11.78
C THR A 73 24.83 1.59 12.25
N ASP A 74 25.52 0.94 11.30
CA ASP A 74 26.31 -0.28 11.51
C ASP A 74 25.52 -1.43 12.16
N TYR A 75 24.27 -1.63 11.69
CA TYR A 75 23.48 -2.82 11.99
C TYR A 75 24.12 -4.08 11.39
N TRP A 76 23.80 -5.26 11.93
CA TRP A 76 24.34 -6.51 11.38
C TRP A 76 23.86 -6.69 9.94
N PHE A 77 24.81 -6.88 9.03
CA PHE A 77 24.56 -6.98 7.59
C PHE A 77 23.85 -5.76 7.00
N ASP A 78 24.04 -4.57 7.61
CA ASP A 78 23.36 -3.32 7.28
C ASP A 78 21.82 -3.46 7.28
N PHE A 79 21.28 -4.39 8.07
CA PHE A 79 19.85 -4.64 8.16
C PHE A 79 19.35 -4.32 9.58
N PRO A 80 18.42 -3.36 9.75
CA PRO A 80 17.84 -3.09 11.06
C PRO A 80 17.07 -4.34 11.51
N SER A 81 17.62 -5.11 12.43
CA SER A 81 16.99 -6.34 12.92
C SER A 81 16.29 -6.07 14.25
N PRO A 82 15.14 -6.72 14.54
CA PRO A 82 14.45 -6.56 15.83
C PRO A 82 15.36 -6.75 17.04
N LEU A 83 16.34 -7.66 16.95
CA LEU A 83 17.30 -7.96 18.01
C LEU A 83 18.27 -6.81 18.33
N GLN A 84 18.45 -5.87 17.40
CA GLN A 84 19.39 -4.75 17.55
C GLN A 84 18.69 -3.41 17.80
N ILE A 85 17.39 -3.29 17.52
CA ILE A 85 16.68 -2.00 17.60
C ILE A 85 16.66 -1.45 19.02
N ASP A 86 16.41 -2.28 20.03
CA ASP A 86 16.41 -1.83 21.43
C ASP A 86 17.78 -1.26 21.84
N GLY A 87 18.86 -1.99 21.54
CA GLY A 87 20.23 -1.52 21.76
C GLY A 87 20.53 -0.23 21.00
N ALA A 88 20.18 -0.17 19.71
CA ALA A 88 20.43 0.99 18.86
C ALA A 88 19.72 2.26 19.34
N VAL A 89 18.46 2.15 19.75
CA VAL A 89 17.68 3.27 20.26
C VAL A 89 18.23 3.75 21.60
N ASN A 90 18.54 2.84 22.52
CA ASN A 90 19.10 3.18 23.83
C ASN A 90 20.50 3.80 23.72
N ASP A 91 21.35 3.27 22.84
CA ASP A 91 22.69 3.81 22.59
C ASP A 91 22.62 5.19 21.93
N ALA A 92 21.73 5.39 20.95
CA ALA A 92 21.49 6.70 20.35
C ALA A 92 21.07 7.74 21.40
N LEU A 93 20.13 7.38 22.27
CA LEU A 93 19.66 8.26 23.34
C LEU A 93 20.79 8.56 24.34
N LYS A 94 21.57 7.56 24.71
CA LYS A 94 22.74 7.73 25.59
C LYS A 94 23.78 8.67 24.97
N GLU A 95 24.06 8.54 23.68
CA GLU A 95 25.01 9.41 22.98
C GLU A 95 24.50 10.85 22.90
N MET A 96 23.22 11.06 22.58
CA MET A 96 22.61 12.39 22.61
C MET A 96 22.67 13.03 24.01
N LYS A 97 22.36 12.27 25.06
CA LYS A 97 22.46 12.73 26.45
C LYS A 97 23.90 13.11 26.81
N GLY A 98 24.87 12.29 26.41
CA GLY A 98 26.29 12.60 26.57
C GLY A 98 26.73 13.89 25.87
N LYS A 99 26.03 14.29 24.81
CA LYS A 99 26.24 15.56 24.10
C LYS A 99 25.40 16.73 24.63
N GLY A 100 24.51 16.50 25.60
CA GLY A 100 23.74 17.55 26.26
C GLY A 100 22.24 17.58 25.94
N LEU A 101 21.67 16.52 25.38
CA LEU A 101 20.21 16.33 25.39
C LEU A 101 19.71 16.26 26.84
N PRO A 102 18.80 17.17 27.27
CA PRO A 102 18.28 17.15 28.64
C PRO A 102 17.44 15.90 28.94
N GLU A 103 17.42 15.50 30.21
CA GLU A 103 16.47 14.50 30.70
C GLU A 103 15.02 14.96 30.48
N GLY A 104 14.15 14.00 30.15
CA GLY A 104 12.73 14.27 29.89
C GLY A 104 12.41 14.93 28.54
N ALA A 105 13.39 15.08 27.64
CA ALA A 105 13.13 15.50 26.27
C ALA A 105 12.16 14.53 25.58
N ALA A 106 11.20 15.08 24.81
CA ALA A 106 10.27 14.25 24.06
C ALA A 106 10.99 13.42 22.99
N LEU A 107 10.69 12.13 22.89
CA LEU A 107 11.38 11.21 21.98
C LEU A 107 10.44 10.71 20.88
N TYR A 108 10.86 10.91 19.64
CA TYR A 108 10.24 10.31 18.47
C TYR A 108 11.15 9.27 17.83
N LEU A 109 10.53 8.24 17.27
CA LEU A 109 11.22 7.19 16.54
C LEU A 109 10.69 7.11 15.11
N GLY A 110 11.55 7.33 14.13
CA GLY A 110 11.25 7.21 12.71
C GLY A 110 11.99 6.04 12.09
N GLY A 111 11.36 5.29 11.19
CA GLY A 111 11.98 4.18 10.49
C GLY A 111 11.69 4.21 9.00
N HIS A 112 12.71 3.99 8.17
CA HIS A 112 12.56 3.86 6.72
C HIS A 112 12.46 2.40 6.28
N SER A 113 11.49 2.08 5.41
CA SER A 113 11.38 0.75 4.78
C SER A 113 11.40 -0.38 5.82
N ALA A 114 12.42 -1.26 5.78
CA ALA A 114 12.65 -2.30 6.81
C ALA A 114 12.76 -1.72 8.22
N GLY A 115 13.47 -0.60 8.41
CA GLY A 115 13.55 0.10 9.70
C GLY A 115 12.18 0.51 10.22
N GLY A 116 11.30 0.96 9.32
CA GLY A 116 9.90 1.24 9.62
C GLY A 116 9.17 0.05 10.23
N GLY A 117 9.31 -1.14 9.63
CA GLY A 117 8.67 -2.35 10.17
C GLY A 117 9.12 -2.72 11.58
N ASN A 118 10.35 -2.39 11.98
CA ASN A 118 10.88 -2.77 13.29
C ASN A 118 10.65 -1.71 14.38
N VAL A 119 10.49 -0.43 14.01
CA VAL A 119 10.18 0.61 15.00
C VAL A 119 8.80 0.41 15.62
N GLU A 120 7.86 -0.22 14.91
CA GLU A 120 6.55 -0.61 15.44
C GLU A 120 6.70 -1.52 16.67
N SER A 121 7.39 -2.66 16.53
CA SER A 121 7.53 -3.63 17.61
C SER A 121 8.20 -3.04 18.85
N PHE A 122 9.30 -2.30 18.65
CA PHE A 122 9.97 -1.61 19.75
C PHE A 122 9.05 -0.61 20.46
N ALA A 123 8.31 0.18 19.69
CA ALA A 123 7.44 1.22 20.24
C ALA A 123 6.23 0.64 21.01
N GLY A 124 5.71 -0.51 20.59
CA GLY A 124 4.62 -1.20 21.29
C GLY A 124 5.02 -1.64 22.70
N GLU A 125 6.28 -2.02 22.89
CA GLU A 125 6.84 -2.41 24.19
C GLU A 125 7.31 -1.21 25.03
N ASN A 126 7.58 -0.07 24.38
CA ASN A 126 8.19 1.12 24.99
C ASN A 126 7.31 2.37 24.93
N THR A 127 5.99 2.20 24.98
CA THR A 127 5.00 3.30 24.83
C THR A 127 5.19 4.48 25.79
N LYS A 128 5.73 4.26 26.99
CA LYS A 128 5.99 5.34 27.96
C LYS A 128 7.21 6.19 27.62
N MET A 129 8.12 5.67 26.80
CA MET A 129 9.35 6.34 26.42
C MET A 129 9.12 7.31 25.24
N LEU A 130 8.13 7.02 24.39
CA LEU A 130 7.95 7.67 23.10
C LEU A 130 6.78 8.66 23.10
N SER A 131 6.96 9.76 22.38
CA SER A 131 5.92 10.75 22.09
C SER A 131 5.21 10.50 20.76
N GLY A 132 5.78 9.66 19.89
CA GLY A 132 5.16 9.21 18.64
C GLY A 132 6.13 8.41 17.78
N ILE A 133 5.60 7.71 16.78
CA ILE A 133 6.39 6.98 15.78
C ILE A 133 6.10 7.46 14.36
N MET A 134 7.05 7.24 13.46
CA MET A 134 6.92 7.64 12.06
C MET A 134 7.42 6.55 11.11
N PHE A 135 6.62 6.26 10.10
CA PHE A 135 6.91 5.32 9.03
C PHE A 135 7.29 6.08 7.77
N PHE A 136 8.48 5.83 7.23
CA PHE A 136 9.01 6.48 6.04
C PHE A 136 9.11 5.45 4.91
N GLY A 137 8.34 5.60 3.83
CA GLY A 137 8.29 4.57 2.77
C GLY A 137 7.91 3.19 3.34
N SER A 138 7.06 3.19 4.36
CA SER A 138 6.62 2.00 5.10
C SER A 138 5.27 2.29 5.76
N TYR A 139 4.72 1.32 6.47
CA TYR A 139 3.40 1.38 7.09
C TYR A 139 3.31 0.43 8.28
N MET A 140 2.24 0.55 9.07
CA MET A 140 1.96 -0.32 10.23
C MET A 140 1.68 -1.75 9.75
N LYS A 141 2.35 -2.77 10.31
CA LYS A 141 2.23 -4.16 9.87
C LYS A 141 1.54 -5.06 10.90
N GLY A 142 1.89 -4.94 12.17
CA GLY A 142 1.47 -5.88 13.22
C GLY A 142 0.22 -5.44 13.98
N SER A 143 -0.01 -4.13 14.04
CA SER A 143 -1.04 -3.51 14.87
C SER A 143 -2.07 -2.77 14.02
N ASP A 144 -3.25 -2.57 14.59
CA ASP A 144 -4.22 -1.67 13.98
C ASP A 144 -3.81 -0.20 14.18
N LEU A 145 -3.73 0.54 13.08
CA LEU A 145 -3.21 1.91 13.04
C LEU A 145 -3.96 2.84 14.02
N VAL A 146 -5.29 2.74 14.06
CA VAL A 146 -6.14 3.71 14.77
C VAL A 146 -6.31 3.39 16.26
N SER A 147 -6.01 2.15 16.65
CA SER A 147 -5.94 1.73 18.05
C SER A 147 -4.53 1.75 18.64
N TYR A 148 -3.51 2.09 17.84
CA TYR A 148 -2.13 2.14 18.31
C TYR A 148 -1.96 3.18 19.45
N PRO A 149 -1.28 2.83 20.56
CA PRO A 149 -1.27 3.67 21.76
C PRO A 149 -0.58 5.02 21.54
N LEU A 150 0.39 5.09 20.63
CA LEU A 150 1.14 6.30 20.30
C LEU A 150 0.58 7.02 19.07
N PRO A 151 0.76 8.34 18.93
CA PRO A 151 0.59 9.01 17.64
C PRO A 151 1.49 8.39 16.56
N VAL A 152 0.98 8.30 15.33
CA VAL A 152 1.67 7.65 14.20
C VAL A 152 1.63 8.55 12.98
N LEU A 153 2.78 8.87 12.40
CA LEU A 153 2.85 9.46 11.06
C LEU A 153 3.21 8.37 10.04
N THR A 154 2.33 8.11 9.07
CA THR A 154 2.68 7.34 7.88
C THR A 154 3.01 8.29 6.74
N LEU A 155 4.23 8.25 6.23
CA LEU A 155 4.74 9.19 5.24
C LEU A 155 5.33 8.43 4.04
N THR A 156 4.68 8.50 2.89
CA THR A 156 5.08 7.79 1.66
C THR A 156 5.09 8.72 0.44
N GLY A 157 5.69 8.25 -0.65
CA GLY A 157 5.59 8.88 -1.96
C GLY A 157 4.55 8.20 -2.84
N ASP A 158 3.90 8.94 -3.75
CA ASP A 158 2.96 8.34 -4.70
C ASP A 158 3.66 7.58 -5.85
N LEU A 159 4.98 7.68 -5.93
CA LEU A 159 5.86 6.88 -6.79
C LEU A 159 6.73 5.93 -5.96
N ASP A 160 6.32 5.58 -4.73
CA ASP A 160 7.02 4.55 -3.96
C ASP A 160 6.71 3.16 -4.56
N GLY A 161 7.70 2.57 -5.23
CA GLY A 161 7.55 1.26 -5.87
C GLY A 161 7.69 0.07 -4.92
N MET A 162 8.04 0.31 -3.65
CA MET A 162 8.34 -0.69 -2.63
C MET A 162 7.29 -0.73 -1.51
N ALA A 163 6.80 0.42 -1.09
CA ALA A 163 5.59 0.59 -0.28
C ALA A 163 4.48 1.12 -1.20
N ARG A 164 4.05 0.23 -2.11
CA ARG A 164 3.11 0.55 -3.20
C ARG A 164 1.91 1.34 -2.72
N VAL A 165 1.51 2.33 -3.52
CA VAL A 165 0.37 3.22 -3.21
C VAL A 165 -0.94 2.47 -2.95
N THR A 166 -1.11 1.28 -3.53
CA THR A 166 -2.24 0.38 -3.24
C THR A 166 -2.25 -0.11 -1.79
N LYS A 167 -1.08 -0.41 -1.19
CA LYS A 167 -0.97 -0.77 0.22
C LYS A 167 -1.24 0.44 1.13
N ILE A 168 -0.75 1.61 0.73
CA ILE A 168 -0.98 2.86 1.47
C ILE A 168 -2.46 3.27 1.42
N ALA A 169 -3.15 3.02 0.30
CA ALA A 169 -4.58 3.23 0.18
C ALA A 169 -5.39 2.35 1.16
N GLN A 170 -4.97 1.09 1.39
CA GLN A 170 -5.59 0.23 2.40
C GLN A 170 -5.42 0.80 3.82
N GLU A 171 -4.21 1.27 4.16
CA GLU A 171 -3.92 1.90 5.45
C GLU A 171 -4.74 3.18 5.64
N PHE A 172 -4.82 4.02 4.61
CA PHE A 172 -5.66 5.21 4.64
C PHE A 172 -7.15 4.87 4.79
N ARG A 173 -7.64 3.82 4.12
CA ARG A 173 -9.04 3.39 4.24
C ARG A 173 -9.39 2.93 5.66
N LYS A 174 -8.45 2.33 6.40
CA LYS A 174 -8.63 2.02 7.83
C LYS A 174 -8.81 3.30 8.65
N LEU A 175 -7.97 4.32 8.40
CA LEU A 175 -8.09 5.62 9.05
C LEU A 175 -9.43 6.30 8.73
N GLU A 176 -9.79 6.36 7.44
CA GLU A 176 -11.03 7.00 6.97
C GLU A 176 -12.27 6.38 7.63
N LYS A 177 -12.38 5.05 7.65
CA LYS A 177 -13.46 4.35 8.35
C LYS A 177 -13.49 4.67 9.85
N ALA A 178 -12.33 4.83 10.48
CA ALA A 178 -12.27 5.16 11.90
C ALA A 178 -12.70 6.61 12.18
N VAL A 179 -12.31 7.55 11.30
CA VAL A 179 -12.75 8.96 11.35
C VAL A 179 -14.27 9.05 11.19
N ASP A 180 -14.85 8.36 10.20
CA ASP A 180 -16.30 8.33 9.97
C ASP A 180 -17.09 7.81 11.19
N ASN A 181 -16.51 6.83 11.89
CA ASN A 181 -17.11 6.22 13.08
C ASN A 181 -16.87 7.03 14.37
N ASN A 182 -15.83 7.86 14.42
CA ASN A 182 -15.44 8.62 15.61
C ASN A 182 -15.73 10.12 15.44
N LYS A 183 -17.00 10.49 15.63
CA LYS A 183 -17.48 11.88 15.43
C LYS A 183 -16.84 12.93 16.36
N ASP A 184 -16.19 12.49 17.45
CA ASP A 184 -15.65 13.38 18.48
C ASP A 184 -14.11 13.41 18.52
N GLY A 185 -13.43 12.58 17.71
CA GLY A 185 -11.97 12.43 17.73
C GLY A 185 -11.30 12.84 16.44
N ALA A 186 -10.31 13.74 16.52
CA ALA A 186 -9.46 14.14 15.39
C ALA A 186 -8.38 13.07 15.07
N LEU A 187 -8.82 11.84 14.78
CA LEU A 187 -7.95 10.69 14.53
C LEU A 187 -6.99 10.93 13.36
N GLU A 188 -7.41 11.69 12.35
CA GLU A 188 -6.60 12.10 11.22
C GLU A 188 -5.40 12.98 11.61
N LEU A 189 -5.46 13.64 12.78
CA LEU A 189 -4.35 14.43 13.31
C LEU A 189 -3.41 13.59 14.21
N LYS A 190 -3.94 12.53 14.83
CA LYS A 190 -3.16 11.58 15.65
C LYS A 190 -2.44 10.53 14.80
N TYR A 191 -3.08 10.07 13.72
CA TYR A 191 -2.59 9.00 12.84
C TYR A 191 -2.49 9.44 11.37
N PRO A 192 -1.93 10.61 11.04
CA PRO A 192 -1.92 11.11 9.67
C PRO A 192 -1.22 10.13 8.72
N VAL A 193 -1.89 9.84 7.60
CA VAL A 193 -1.32 9.14 6.44
C VAL A 193 -1.12 10.18 5.34
N VAL A 194 0.13 10.45 4.99
CA VAL A 194 0.53 11.49 4.05
C VAL A 194 1.26 10.85 2.87
N THR A 195 0.71 11.06 1.67
CA THR A 195 1.34 10.63 0.41
C THR A 195 1.79 11.83 -0.39
N MET A 196 3.08 11.87 -0.74
CA MET A 196 3.71 13.01 -1.40
C MET A 196 3.80 12.81 -2.90
N ASP A 197 3.28 13.79 -3.65
CA ASP A 197 3.35 13.80 -5.11
C ASP A 197 4.79 13.85 -5.65
N GLY A 198 5.09 12.93 -6.56
CA GLY A 198 6.35 12.83 -7.30
C GLY A 198 7.51 12.22 -6.53
N VAL A 199 7.29 11.79 -5.28
CA VAL A 199 8.31 11.22 -4.39
C VAL A 199 8.33 9.70 -4.55
N ASN A 200 9.53 9.10 -4.55
CA ASN A 200 9.70 7.65 -4.58
C ASN A 200 10.31 7.08 -3.29
N HIS A 201 10.56 5.77 -3.24
CA HIS A 201 11.08 5.09 -2.06
C HIS A 201 12.50 5.52 -1.70
N GLY A 202 13.38 5.74 -2.67
CA GLY A 202 14.79 6.04 -2.40
C GLY A 202 15.04 7.41 -1.75
N GLN A 203 14.12 8.37 -1.91
CA GLN A 203 14.38 9.80 -1.62
C GLN A 203 14.47 10.19 -0.14
N TYR A 204 14.19 9.27 0.79
CA TYR A 204 14.42 9.50 2.22
C TYR A 204 15.92 9.53 2.57
N ALA A 205 16.74 8.86 1.76
CA ALA A 205 18.17 8.75 1.92
C ALA A 205 18.92 9.44 0.76
N THR A 206 20.22 9.60 0.92
CA THR A 206 21.14 10.12 -0.10
C THR A 206 22.17 9.07 -0.48
N GLY A 207 22.92 9.32 -1.56
CA GLY A 207 23.93 8.38 -2.06
C GLY A 207 23.33 7.24 -2.87
N GLU A 208 24.09 6.15 -2.99
CA GLU A 208 23.71 5.00 -3.80
C GLU A 208 22.61 4.18 -3.12
N MET A 209 21.54 3.88 -3.85
CA MET A 209 20.45 3.03 -3.36
C MET A 209 20.77 1.54 -3.50
N PRO A 210 20.28 0.67 -2.59
CA PRO A 210 20.45 -0.78 -2.70
C PRO A 210 19.90 -1.34 -4.03
N PRO A 211 20.46 -2.46 -4.55
CA PRO A 211 20.01 -3.05 -5.81
C PRO A 211 18.50 -3.29 -5.88
N ALA A 212 17.89 -3.80 -4.81
CA ALA A 212 16.44 -4.04 -4.77
C ALA A 212 15.63 -2.73 -4.94
N VAL A 213 16.07 -1.62 -4.36
CA VAL A 213 15.42 -0.32 -4.54
C VAL A 213 15.60 0.15 -5.99
N LYS A 214 16.79 0.01 -6.57
CA LYS A 214 17.04 0.36 -7.98
C LYS A 214 16.18 -0.45 -8.96
N GLU A 215 15.92 -1.72 -8.64
CA GLU A 215 15.15 -2.63 -9.49
C GLU A 215 13.64 -2.41 -9.37
N TYR A 216 13.14 -2.19 -8.15
CA TYR A 216 11.70 -2.20 -7.88
C TYR A 216 11.08 -0.84 -7.57
N ASP A 217 11.86 0.21 -7.31
CA ASP A 217 11.31 1.56 -7.09
C ASP A 217 10.93 2.24 -8.41
N ILE A 218 10.03 3.22 -8.36
CA ILE A 218 9.65 4.01 -9.54
C ILE A 218 10.55 5.25 -9.59
N PRO A 219 11.02 5.70 -10.77
CA PRO A 219 11.76 6.95 -10.87
C PRO A 219 10.95 8.14 -10.31
N ALA A 220 11.57 8.91 -9.40
CA ALA A 220 10.97 10.12 -8.85
C ALA A 220 10.74 11.18 -9.94
N ARG A 221 9.78 12.08 -9.70
CA ARG A 221 9.48 13.25 -10.55
C ARG A 221 9.84 14.60 -9.90
N VAL A 222 10.38 14.56 -8.69
CA VAL A 222 10.92 15.75 -8.01
C VAL A 222 12.35 15.47 -7.59
N ASP A 223 13.14 16.53 -7.41
CA ASP A 223 14.50 16.41 -6.89
C ASP A 223 14.50 15.93 -5.43
N GLY A 224 15.55 15.23 -5.02
CA GLY A 224 15.70 14.72 -3.65
C GLY A 224 15.61 15.82 -2.59
N SER A 225 16.12 17.02 -2.86
CA SER A 225 16.02 18.16 -1.93
C SER A 225 14.58 18.66 -1.75
N ILE A 226 13.78 18.63 -2.82
CA ILE A 226 12.35 18.98 -2.79
C ILE A 226 11.60 17.90 -2.01
N ALA A 227 11.85 16.61 -2.30
CA ALA A 227 11.26 15.49 -1.59
C ALA A 227 11.54 15.58 -0.07
N GLN A 228 12.81 15.75 0.31
CA GLN A 228 13.21 15.88 1.72
C GLN A 228 12.62 17.12 2.40
N THR A 229 12.38 18.21 1.66
CA THR A 229 11.68 19.39 2.21
C THR A 229 10.20 19.08 2.48
N LYS A 230 9.52 18.36 1.58
CA LYS A 230 8.14 17.89 1.81
C LYS A 230 8.08 16.97 3.03
N MET A 231 9.00 16.02 3.13
CA MET A 231 9.11 15.08 4.25
C MET A 231 9.35 15.80 5.57
N ALA A 232 10.34 16.69 5.61
CA ALA A 232 10.68 17.45 6.82
C ALA A 232 9.53 18.32 7.30
N ASN A 233 8.78 18.95 6.38
CA ASN A 233 7.59 19.69 6.77
C ASN A 233 6.54 18.78 7.42
N ALA A 234 6.23 17.62 6.83
CA ALA A 234 5.26 16.68 7.39
C ALA A 234 5.64 16.22 8.80
N ILE A 235 6.91 15.85 8.99
CA ILE A 235 7.48 15.43 10.27
C ILE A 235 7.36 16.56 11.31
N VAL A 236 7.71 17.80 10.94
CA VAL A 236 7.61 18.95 11.85
C VAL A 236 6.17 19.27 12.22
N GLN A 237 5.23 19.30 11.28
CA GLN A 237 3.82 19.56 11.61
C GLN A 237 3.26 18.48 12.54
N PHE A 238 3.61 17.21 12.30
CA PHE A 238 3.22 16.12 13.18
C PHE A 238 3.80 16.25 14.59
N MET A 239 5.10 16.57 14.74
CA MET A 239 5.71 16.79 16.07
C MET A 239 5.06 17.99 16.78
N VAL A 240 4.87 19.12 16.10
CA VAL A 240 4.23 20.32 16.69
C VAL A 240 2.82 19.99 17.19
N HIS A 241 2.04 19.27 16.38
CA HIS A 241 0.69 18.89 16.75
C HIS A 241 0.69 17.90 17.92
N THR A 242 1.52 16.86 17.89
CA THR A 242 1.49 15.82 18.94
C THR A 242 2.11 16.26 20.26
N LEU A 243 3.14 17.12 20.23
CA LEU A 243 3.69 17.75 21.44
C LEU A 243 2.82 18.88 21.99
N GLN A 244 1.88 19.41 21.20
CA GLN A 244 1.10 20.60 21.53
C GLN A 244 2.02 21.80 21.84
N LYS A 245 3.13 21.92 21.11
CA LYS A 245 4.14 22.97 21.31
C LYS A 245 4.82 23.36 19.98
N PRO A 246 5.25 24.61 19.81
CA PRO A 246 4.85 25.77 20.61
C PRO A 246 3.36 26.10 20.38
N THR A 247 2.69 26.65 21.40
CA THR A 247 1.22 26.81 21.41
C THR A 247 0.66 27.60 20.23
N ASN A 248 1.38 28.62 19.78
CA ASN A 248 0.99 29.46 18.64
C ASN A 248 1.05 28.74 17.28
N LEU A 249 1.72 27.59 17.18
CA LEU A 249 1.84 26.82 15.93
C LEU A 249 0.91 25.60 15.87
N ILE A 250 0.29 25.19 16.98
CA ILE A 250 -0.57 24.00 17.04
C ILE A 250 -1.70 24.08 16.02
N LYS A 251 -2.40 25.23 15.94
CA LYS A 251 -3.51 25.42 15.00
C LYS A 251 -3.05 25.30 13.55
N ASN A 252 -1.91 25.89 13.21
CA ASN A 252 -1.34 25.81 11.86
C ASN A 252 -0.96 24.36 11.51
N ALA A 253 -0.36 23.64 12.46
CA ALA A 253 -0.02 22.23 12.28
C ALA A 253 -1.27 21.36 12.08
N ALA A 254 -2.31 21.55 12.90
CA ALA A 254 -3.59 20.86 12.75
C ALA A 254 -4.25 21.16 11.39
N THR A 255 -4.31 22.44 10.98
CA THR A 255 -4.83 22.83 9.66
C THR A 255 -4.03 22.21 8.52
N TRP A 256 -2.70 22.15 8.65
CA TRP A 256 -1.85 21.52 7.64
C TRP A 256 -2.10 20.01 7.54
N LEU A 257 -2.16 19.30 8.67
CA LEU A 257 -2.43 17.86 8.72
C LEU A 257 -3.82 17.53 8.17
N GLN A 258 -4.84 18.31 8.53
CA GLN A 258 -6.19 18.16 7.99
C GLN A 258 -6.24 18.40 6.48
N ALA A 259 -5.51 19.40 5.97
CA ALA A 259 -5.39 19.63 4.54
C ALA A 259 -4.63 18.49 3.82
N ARG A 260 -3.73 17.77 4.49
CA ARG A 260 -3.11 16.56 3.95
C ARG A 260 -4.03 15.36 3.98
N TYR A 261 -4.85 15.20 5.01
CA TYR A 261 -5.89 14.18 5.05
C TYR A 261 -6.84 14.32 3.85
N GLN A 262 -7.35 15.53 3.60
CA GLN A 262 -8.24 15.83 2.46
C GLN A 262 -7.56 15.66 1.08
N ASP A 263 -6.28 16.00 0.97
CA ASP A 263 -5.52 15.75 -0.27
C ASP A 263 -5.31 14.25 -0.50
N ASN A 264 -5.00 13.51 0.57
CA ASN A 264 -4.79 12.07 0.52
C ASN A 264 -6.10 11.34 0.20
N GLU A 265 -7.24 11.76 0.76
CA GLU A 265 -8.58 11.26 0.41
C GLU A 265 -8.81 11.32 -1.10
N LYS A 266 -8.65 12.51 -1.71
CA LYS A 266 -8.83 12.69 -3.16
C LYS A 266 -7.88 11.82 -3.98
N ARG A 267 -6.65 11.64 -3.52
CA ARG A 267 -5.61 10.85 -4.21
C ARG A 267 -5.89 9.35 -4.10
N MET A 268 -6.31 8.88 -2.94
CA MET A 268 -6.52 7.46 -2.66
C MET A 268 -7.89 6.98 -3.10
N GLN A 269 -8.89 7.84 -3.21
CA GLN A 269 -10.26 7.46 -3.53
C GLN A 269 -10.37 6.59 -4.80
N PRO A 270 -9.72 6.92 -5.95
CA PRO A 270 -9.75 6.04 -7.12
C PRO A 270 -9.17 4.64 -6.86
N ILE A 271 -8.15 4.55 -6.00
CA ILE A 271 -7.48 3.30 -5.65
C ILE A 271 -8.34 2.49 -4.70
N ILE A 272 -8.93 3.13 -3.70
CA ILE A 272 -9.87 2.53 -2.75
C ILE A 272 -11.09 1.99 -3.49
N GLU A 273 -11.71 2.78 -4.39
CA GLU A 273 -12.83 2.32 -5.21
C GLU A 273 -12.46 1.11 -6.07
N ALA A 274 -11.24 1.08 -6.61
CA ALA A 274 -10.78 -0.04 -7.43
C ALA A 274 -10.57 -1.29 -6.57
N LEU A 275 -9.98 -1.16 -5.38
CA LEU A 275 -9.85 -2.24 -4.42
C LEU A 275 -11.23 -2.71 -3.93
N GLU A 276 -12.18 -1.81 -3.73
CA GLU A 276 -13.53 -2.12 -3.24
C GLU A 276 -14.44 -2.74 -4.31
N ILE A 277 -14.27 -2.38 -5.59
CA ILE A 277 -14.99 -3.02 -6.69
C ILE A 277 -14.42 -4.41 -6.99
N GLU A 278 -13.13 -4.64 -6.73
CA GLU A 278 -12.52 -5.97 -6.76
C GLU A 278 -12.94 -6.80 -5.54
N ASN A 279 -12.89 -6.21 -4.33
CA ASN A 279 -13.06 -6.85 -3.04
C ASN A 279 -14.08 -6.09 -2.20
N ASN A 280 -15.10 -6.75 -1.63
CA ASN A 280 -15.89 -6.10 -0.58
C ASN A 280 -15.38 -6.55 0.80
N PRO A 281 -14.61 -5.71 1.51
CA PRO A 281 -13.93 -6.08 2.76
C PRO A 281 -14.86 -6.17 3.97
N SER A 282 -16.14 -5.81 3.84
CA SER A 282 -17.03 -5.61 4.99
C SER A 282 -17.64 -6.92 5.53
N ASN A 283 -17.65 -7.98 4.73
CA ASN A 283 -18.32 -9.25 5.08
C ASN A 283 -17.75 -10.49 4.35
N GLY A 284 -16.60 -10.38 3.68
CA GLY A 284 -16.04 -11.49 2.87
C GLY A 284 -16.88 -11.86 1.64
N GLU A 285 -17.94 -11.11 1.36
CA GLU A 285 -18.89 -11.39 0.28
C GLU A 285 -18.59 -10.51 -0.94
N LEU A 286 -18.47 -11.13 -2.12
CA LEU A 286 -18.89 -10.60 -3.42
C LEU A 286 -18.12 -9.40 -3.97
N SER A 287 -17.29 -9.66 -4.99
CA SER A 287 -16.71 -8.64 -5.87
C SER A 287 -17.84 -7.86 -6.58
N PRO A 288 -18.05 -6.55 -6.32
CA PRO A 288 -19.03 -5.77 -7.07
C PRO A 288 -18.76 -5.74 -8.58
N TRP A 289 -17.50 -5.96 -8.98
CA TRP A 289 -17.13 -6.15 -10.37
C TRP A 289 -17.82 -7.36 -10.99
N ALA A 290 -17.88 -8.52 -10.31
CA ALA A 290 -18.54 -9.72 -10.84
C ALA A 290 -20.00 -9.47 -11.25
N GLU A 291 -20.75 -8.71 -10.45
CA GLU A 291 -22.10 -8.30 -10.80
C GLU A 291 -22.13 -7.38 -12.02
N LYS A 292 -21.24 -6.38 -12.06
CA LYS A 292 -21.12 -5.47 -13.19
C LYS A 292 -20.86 -6.23 -14.49
N VAL A 293 -20.00 -7.25 -14.44
CA VAL A 293 -19.69 -8.09 -15.60
C VAL A 293 -20.93 -8.82 -16.12
N GLN A 294 -21.73 -9.42 -15.23
CA GLN A 294 -22.95 -10.10 -15.64
C GLN A 294 -23.93 -9.16 -16.34
N TYR A 295 -24.05 -7.90 -15.89
CA TYR A 295 -24.84 -6.90 -16.62
C TYR A 295 -24.25 -6.57 -18.00
N LEU A 296 -22.92 -6.39 -18.10
CA LEU A 296 -22.24 -6.11 -19.38
C LEU A 296 -22.39 -7.24 -20.41
N LEU A 297 -22.50 -8.47 -19.93
CA LEU A 297 -22.66 -9.69 -20.74
C LEU A 297 -24.09 -10.25 -20.75
N SER A 298 -25.07 -9.53 -20.17
CA SER A 298 -26.46 -9.99 -20.08
C SER A 298 -27.19 -10.01 -21.42
N GLY A 299 -26.68 -9.27 -22.41
CA GLY A 299 -27.39 -9.02 -23.67
C GLY A 299 -28.57 -8.07 -23.52
N LEU A 300 -28.69 -7.36 -22.40
CA LEU A 300 -29.70 -6.33 -22.16
C LEU A 300 -29.11 -4.94 -22.44
N GLU A 301 -29.94 -4.05 -22.96
CA GLU A 301 -29.61 -2.63 -22.99
C GLU A 301 -29.58 -2.07 -21.57
N LYS A 302 -28.81 -0.99 -21.35
CA LYS A 302 -28.66 -0.39 -20.01
C LYS A 302 -30.01 0.04 -19.39
N GLY A 303 -30.99 0.42 -20.21
CA GLY A 303 -32.34 0.76 -19.76
C GLY A 303 -33.15 -0.43 -19.22
N ASP A 304 -32.76 -1.65 -19.57
CA ASP A 304 -33.43 -2.90 -19.18
C ASP A 304 -32.75 -3.63 -18.02
N TRP A 305 -31.64 -3.10 -17.49
CA TRP A 305 -30.91 -3.77 -16.40
C TRP A 305 -31.75 -3.96 -15.13
N ASN A 306 -32.78 -3.15 -14.91
CA ASN A 306 -33.74 -3.34 -13.81
C ASN A 306 -34.54 -4.65 -13.91
N LYS A 307 -34.65 -5.26 -15.10
CA LYS A 307 -35.28 -6.56 -15.32
C LYS A 307 -34.39 -7.74 -14.89
N LEU A 308 -33.12 -7.48 -14.57
CA LEU A 308 -32.16 -8.49 -14.13
C LEU A 308 -31.67 -8.17 -12.72
N LYS A 309 -31.91 -9.08 -11.77
CA LYS A 309 -31.31 -9.02 -10.44
C LYS A 309 -30.10 -9.94 -10.38
N VAL A 310 -28.91 -9.38 -10.31
CA VAL A 310 -27.68 -10.16 -10.15
C VAL A 310 -27.38 -10.32 -8.66
N ASN A 311 -27.53 -11.53 -8.13
CA ASN A 311 -26.90 -11.89 -6.87
C ASN A 311 -25.55 -12.55 -7.16
N ARG A 312 -24.73 -12.61 -6.13
CA ARG A 312 -23.32 -12.97 -6.26
C ARG A 312 -23.04 -14.09 -5.26
N ALA A 313 -22.11 -14.96 -5.58
CA ALA A 313 -21.44 -15.90 -4.68
C ALA A 313 -19.92 -15.73 -4.90
N VAL A 314 -19.14 -15.57 -3.83
CA VAL A 314 -17.67 -15.57 -3.91
C VAL A 314 -17.17 -16.80 -3.23
N ASP A 315 -16.22 -17.42 -3.89
CA ASP A 315 -15.63 -18.66 -3.46
C ASP A 315 -14.12 -18.54 -3.62
N ASP A 316 -13.45 -18.21 -2.51
CA ASP A 316 -11.99 -18.15 -2.47
C ASP A 316 -11.38 -19.57 -2.35
N ASN A 317 -12.19 -20.63 -2.20
CA ASN A 317 -11.75 -22.01 -2.22
C ASN A 317 -11.80 -22.57 -3.65
N GLY A 318 -10.63 -22.87 -4.22
CA GLY A 318 -10.53 -23.39 -5.59
C GLY A 318 -11.36 -24.66 -5.85
N ILE A 319 -11.56 -25.50 -4.83
CA ILE A 319 -12.35 -26.74 -4.96
C ILE A 319 -13.85 -26.42 -5.02
N GLU A 320 -14.34 -25.58 -4.12
CA GLU A 320 -15.75 -25.20 -4.11
C GLU A 320 -16.08 -24.41 -5.39
N PHE A 321 -15.19 -23.50 -5.82
CA PHE A 321 -15.36 -22.77 -7.07
C PHE A 321 -15.49 -23.70 -8.27
N ARG A 322 -14.65 -24.75 -8.35
CA ARG A 322 -14.69 -25.78 -9.41
C ARG A 322 -16.08 -26.41 -9.55
N PHE A 323 -16.72 -26.76 -8.44
CA PHE A 323 -18.04 -27.42 -8.45
C PHE A 323 -19.22 -26.46 -8.45
N ALA A 324 -19.00 -25.20 -8.06
CA ALA A 324 -20.02 -24.17 -8.07
C ALA A 324 -20.52 -23.87 -9.48
N LYS A 325 -21.81 -23.53 -9.59
CA LYS A 325 -22.50 -23.23 -10.84
C LYS A 325 -23.26 -21.93 -10.73
N ALA A 326 -23.21 -21.13 -11.79
CA ALA A 326 -24.11 -20.01 -11.94
C ALA A 326 -25.55 -20.53 -12.09
N THR A 327 -26.50 -19.84 -11.48
CA THR A 327 -27.92 -20.22 -11.55
C THR A 327 -28.76 -19.06 -12.02
N ILE A 328 -29.92 -19.37 -12.60
CA ILE A 328 -30.93 -18.40 -13.02
C ILE A 328 -32.29 -18.88 -12.54
N SER A 329 -33.09 -17.95 -12.03
CA SER A 329 -34.50 -18.11 -11.71
C SER A 329 -35.26 -16.92 -12.27
N SER A 330 -36.53 -17.10 -12.60
CA SER A 330 -37.31 -16.05 -13.24
C SER A 330 -38.73 -15.97 -12.68
N THR A 331 -39.22 -14.76 -12.57
CA THR A 331 -40.63 -14.42 -12.44
C THR A 331 -41.12 -13.90 -13.80
N LYS A 332 -42.41 -13.53 -13.91
CA LYS A 332 -42.97 -13.00 -15.16
C LYS A 332 -42.26 -11.74 -15.66
N ASP A 333 -41.74 -10.91 -14.74
CA ASP A 333 -41.25 -9.56 -15.06
C ASP A 333 -39.77 -9.35 -14.73
N GLN A 334 -39.12 -10.31 -14.06
CA GLN A 334 -37.74 -10.19 -13.62
C GLN A 334 -37.02 -11.53 -13.65
N SER A 335 -35.75 -11.53 -14.05
CA SER A 335 -34.86 -12.66 -13.88
C SER A 335 -33.86 -12.38 -12.77
N SER A 336 -33.54 -13.38 -11.97
CA SER A 336 -32.49 -13.32 -10.98
C SER A 336 -31.42 -14.34 -11.30
N VAL A 337 -30.16 -13.89 -11.33
CA VAL A 337 -29.00 -14.74 -11.60
C VAL A 337 -28.08 -14.75 -10.40
N ASN A 338 -27.52 -15.90 -10.06
CA ASN A 338 -26.44 -16.02 -9.10
C ASN A 338 -25.16 -16.30 -9.89
N VAL A 339 -24.18 -15.37 -9.82
CA VAL A 339 -22.85 -15.57 -10.39
C VAL A 339 -21.88 -16.12 -9.36
N VAL A 340 -20.86 -16.85 -9.79
CA VAL A 340 -19.81 -17.36 -8.89
C VAL A 340 -18.47 -16.76 -9.29
N ALA A 341 -17.76 -16.14 -8.35
CA ALA A 341 -16.45 -15.53 -8.60
C ALA A 341 -15.38 -16.12 -7.68
N LYS A 342 -14.19 -16.32 -8.21
CA LYS A 342 -12.96 -16.63 -7.48
C LYS A 342 -11.90 -15.61 -7.85
N ARG A 343 -11.11 -15.20 -6.86
CA ARG A 343 -9.97 -14.30 -7.06
C ARG A 343 -8.69 -15.07 -6.83
N ASP A 344 -7.70 -14.81 -7.68
CA ASP A 344 -6.34 -15.31 -7.43
C ASP A 344 -5.47 -14.16 -6.94
N MET A 345 -5.09 -14.23 -5.66
CA MET A 345 -4.22 -13.27 -4.99
C MET A 345 -3.04 -14.06 -4.41
N PRO A 346 -1.94 -14.26 -5.15
CA PRO A 346 -0.88 -15.20 -4.76
C PRO A 346 -0.22 -14.86 -3.42
N PHE A 347 -0.27 -13.59 -3.01
CA PHE A 347 0.32 -13.11 -1.75
C PHE A 347 -0.73 -12.76 -0.68
N GLY A 348 -2.03 -12.86 -1.02
CA GLY A 348 -3.14 -12.45 -0.15
C GLY A 348 -3.26 -10.94 0.08
N TYR A 349 -4.27 -10.54 0.85
CA TYR A 349 -4.56 -9.13 1.15
C TYR A 349 -3.56 -8.50 2.15
N GLU A 350 -2.96 -9.33 3.01
CA GLU A 350 -1.94 -8.93 3.98
C GLU A 350 -0.51 -8.99 3.41
N ALA A 351 -0.39 -9.10 2.08
CA ALA A 351 0.89 -9.09 1.41
C ALA A 351 1.73 -7.86 1.79
N SER A 352 3.05 -8.04 1.78
CA SER A 352 3.96 -6.90 1.89
C SER A 352 3.74 -5.93 0.72
N GLY A 353 3.96 -4.64 0.95
CA GLY A 353 3.79 -3.59 -0.06
C GLY A 353 4.72 -3.73 -1.27
N LEU A 354 5.68 -4.66 -1.24
CA LEU A 354 6.51 -5.01 -2.39
C LEU A 354 5.71 -5.73 -3.50
N TYR A 355 4.71 -6.51 -3.08
CA TYR A 355 3.90 -7.32 -3.99
C TYR A 355 2.63 -6.58 -4.41
N ASN A 356 2.02 -7.04 -5.50
CA ASN A 356 0.71 -6.54 -5.92
C ASN A 356 -0.30 -6.74 -4.78
N GLN A 357 -1.14 -5.73 -4.58
CA GLN A 357 -2.22 -5.79 -3.57
C GLN A 357 -3.58 -6.14 -4.18
N THR A 358 -3.56 -6.60 -5.44
CA THR A 358 -4.72 -6.82 -6.30
C THR A 358 -4.69 -8.22 -6.86
N ALA A 359 -5.85 -8.73 -7.29
CA ALA A 359 -5.95 -10.05 -7.88
C ALA A 359 -5.24 -10.10 -9.24
N ASP A 360 -4.44 -11.14 -9.48
CA ASP A 360 -3.84 -11.37 -10.79
C ASP A 360 -4.92 -11.79 -11.81
N VAL A 361 -5.96 -12.48 -11.34
CA VAL A 361 -7.14 -12.84 -12.14
C VAL A 361 -8.39 -12.92 -11.28
N ILE A 362 -9.52 -12.48 -11.84
CA ILE A 362 -10.87 -12.80 -11.36
C ILE A 362 -11.45 -13.88 -12.28
N GLN A 363 -11.65 -15.08 -11.77
CA GLN A 363 -12.34 -16.16 -12.44
C GLN A 363 -13.84 -16.01 -12.18
N LEU A 364 -14.67 -16.01 -13.22
CA LEU A 364 -16.09 -15.71 -13.08
C LEU A 364 -16.96 -16.67 -13.88
N LYS A 365 -17.92 -17.32 -13.20
CA LYS A 365 -18.99 -18.14 -13.78
C LYS A 365 -20.29 -17.36 -13.82
N MET A 366 -20.89 -17.24 -14.99
CA MET A 366 -22.04 -16.39 -15.31
C MET A 366 -23.10 -17.13 -16.09
N ILE A 367 -24.29 -16.54 -16.19
CA ILE A 367 -25.32 -16.99 -17.12
C ILE A 367 -25.15 -16.27 -18.46
N THR A 368 -25.29 -17.02 -19.55
CA THR A 368 -25.20 -16.51 -20.92
C THR A 368 -26.31 -15.50 -21.24
N ALA A 369 -26.03 -14.56 -22.13
CA ALA A 369 -27.01 -13.60 -22.63
C ALA A 369 -28.26 -14.27 -23.23
N GLU A 370 -28.06 -15.38 -23.96
CA GLU A 370 -29.16 -16.14 -24.56
C GLU A 370 -30.15 -16.64 -23.50
N GLU A 371 -29.64 -17.23 -22.43
CA GLU A 371 -30.50 -17.76 -21.36
C GLU A 371 -31.19 -16.63 -20.59
N ILE A 372 -30.53 -15.50 -20.33
CA ILE A 372 -31.14 -14.32 -19.68
C ILE A 372 -32.26 -13.73 -20.55
N ARG A 373 -32.04 -13.60 -21.86
CA ARG A 373 -33.05 -13.06 -22.77
C ARG A 373 -34.24 -13.99 -22.88
N LYS A 374 -33.98 -15.30 -23.02
CA LYS A 374 -35.03 -16.33 -23.01
C LYS A 374 -35.86 -16.28 -21.74
N SER A 375 -35.22 -16.13 -20.59
CA SER A 375 -35.90 -16.09 -19.29
C SER A 375 -36.73 -14.82 -19.08
N LEU A 376 -36.48 -13.77 -19.87
CA LEU A 376 -37.26 -12.53 -19.96
C LEU A 376 -38.22 -12.51 -21.15
N ALA A 377 -38.43 -13.65 -21.83
CA ALA A 377 -39.24 -13.76 -23.06
C ALA A 377 -38.82 -12.78 -24.18
N MET A 378 -37.54 -12.41 -24.23
CA MET A 378 -36.96 -11.58 -25.27
C MET A 378 -36.43 -12.45 -26.42
N GLN A 379 -36.48 -11.92 -27.65
CA GLN A 379 -35.93 -12.63 -28.80
C GLN A 379 -34.41 -12.80 -28.68
N PRO A 380 -33.84 -13.94 -29.11
CA PRO A 380 -32.39 -14.08 -29.22
C PRO A 380 -31.79 -12.97 -30.08
N ASP A 381 -30.61 -12.50 -29.71
CA ASP A 381 -29.85 -11.53 -30.51
C ASP A 381 -28.43 -12.07 -30.72
N GLN A 382 -28.17 -12.53 -31.93
CA GLN A 382 -26.88 -13.12 -32.32
C GLN A 382 -25.81 -12.05 -32.60
N THR A 383 -26.18 -10.77 -32.63
CA THR A 383 -25.25 -9.66 -32.90
C THR A 383 -24.57 -9.14 -31.64
N LEU A 384 -24.96 -9.63 -30.47
CA LEU A 384 -24.42 -9.19 -29.19
C LEU A 384 -22.95 -9.57 -29.03
N ASP A 385 -22.09 -8.57 -28.86
CA ASP A 385 -20.74 -8.78 -28.35
C ASP A 385 -20.80 -9.13 -26.85
N VAL A 386 -20.63 -10.42 -26.57
CA VAL A 386 -20.59 -11.03 -25.23
C VAL A 386 -19.21 -11.62 -24.90
N SER A 387 -18.15 -11.07 -25.48
CA SER A 387 -16.76 -11.52 -25.25
C SER A 387 -16.24 -11.14 -23.84
N CYS A 388 -15.35 -11.95 -23.28
CA CYS A 388 -14.61 -11.60 -22.08
C CYS A 388 -13.66 -10.41 -22.36
N LYS A 389 -13.14 -10.30 -23.59
CA LYS A 389 -12.40 -9.14 -24.11
C LYS A 389 -13.14 -7.81 -23.87
N LYS A 390 -14.44 -7.75 -24.18
CA LYS A 390 -15.29 -6.57 -23.95
C LYS A 390 -15.27 -6.16 -22.48
N VAL A 391 -15.30 -7.13 -21.57
CA VAL A 391 -15.25 -6.89 -20.13
C VAL A 391 -13.92 -6.29 -19.71
N ASN A 392 -12.80 -6.83 -20.19
CA ASN A 392 -11.47 -6.27 -19.88
C ASN A 392 -11.30 -4.85 -20.43
N LYS A 393 -11.87 -4.54 -21.60
CA LYS A 393 -11.94 -3.15 -22.11
C LYS A 393 -12.77 -2.25 -21.19
N ALA A 394 -13.90 -2.75 -20.69
CA ALA A 394 -14.71 -2.02 -19.72
C ALA A 394 -13.97 -1.77 -18.39
N SER A 395 -13.09 -2.70 -17.96
CA SER A 395 -12.17 -2.44 -16.83
C SER A 395 -11.28 -1.23 -17.11
N LEU A 396 -10.69 -1.14 -18.32
CA LEU A 396 -9.87 0.01 -18.71
C LEU A 396 -10.66 1.30 -18.73
N GLU A 397 -11.84 1.31 -19.35
CA GLU A 397 -12.70 2.50 -19.39
C GLU A 397 -13.05 2.99 -17.98
N TRP A 398 -13.38 2.05 -17.08
CA TRP A 398 -13.70 2.34 -15.69
C TRP A 398 -12.52 2.94 -14.93
N VAL A 399 -11.31 2.38 -15.12
CA VAL A 399 -10.08 2.86 -14.50
C VAL A 399 -9.69 4.22 -15.08
N TRP A 400 -9.74 4.36 -16.40
CA TRP A 400 -9.40 5.58 -17.11
C TRP A 400 -10.31 6.74 -16.74
N SER A 401 -11.57 6.50 -16.38
CA SER A 401 -12.46 7.56 -15.90
C SER A 401 -12.14 8.04 -14.47
N ARG A 402 -11.32 7.31 -13.71
CA ARG A 402 -11.06 7.55 -12.27
C ARG A 402 -9.63 7.90 -11.93
N VAL A 403 -8.67 7.33 -12.65
CA VAL A 403 -7.25 7.64 -12.44
C VAL A 403 -7.03 9.15 -12.57
N SER A 404 -6.22 9.71 -11.68
CA SER A 404 -5.93 11.14 -11.65
C SER A 404 -5.29 11.60 -12.96
N SER A 405 -5.46 12.88 -13.30
CA SER A 405 -4.81 13.45 -14.50
C SER A 405 -3.29 13.29 -14.47
N SER A 406 -2.67 13.40 -13.29
CA SER A 406 -1.24 13.12 -13.14
C SER A 406 -0.95 11.66 -13.47
N GLY A 407 -1.68 10.70 -12.89
CA GLY A 407 -1.51 9.27 -13.17
C GLY A 407 -1.64 8.91 -14.65
N LYS A 408 -2.62 9.49 -15.36
CA LYS A 408 -2.75 9.34 -16.83
C LYS A 408 -1.52 9.82 -17.56
N GLN A 409 -1.12 11.06 -17.27
CA GLN A 409 0.07 11.64 -17.90
C GLN A 409 1.29 10.77 -17.64
N ARG A 410 1.48 10.26 -16.41
CA ARG A 410 2.63 9.40 -16.11
C ARG A 410 2.64 8.13 -16.94
N PHE A 411 1.48 7.50 -17.08
CA PHE A 411 1.33 6.31 -17.92
C PHE A 411 1.59 6.62 -19.39
N GLU A 412 1.03 7.71 -19.92
CA GLU A 412 1.24 8.14 -21.31
C GLU A 412 2.72 8.44 -21.60
N ASP A 413 3.44 9.06 -20.65
CA ASP A 413 4.87 9.37 -20.76
C ASP A 413 5.73 8.10 -20.92
N THR A 414 5.25 6.92 -20.50
CA THR A 414 5.97 5.66 -20.68
C THR A 414 5.95 5.14 -22.12
N ASN A 415 5.06 5.69 -22.96
CA ASN A 415 4.79 5.19 -24.31
C ASN A 415 4.42 3.69 -24.36
N ARG A 416 3.90 3.15 -23.25
CA ARG A 416 3.36 1.79 -23.16
C ARG A 416 1.88 1.80 -23.53
N THR A 417 1.42 0.71 -24.13
CA THR A 417 0.01 0.53 -24.55
C THR A 417 -0.63 -0.68 -23.86
N ILE A 418 -1.96 -0.72 -23.81
CA ILE A 418 -2.72 -1.86 -23.31
C ILE A 418 -3.43 -2.50 -24.50
N VAL A 419 -3.10 -3.75 -24.81
CA VAL A 419 -3.59 -4.46 -25.98
C VAL A 419 -4.49 -5.61 -25.55
N PHE A 420 -5.76 -5.53 -25.93
CA PHE A 420 -6.73 -6.60 -25.71
C PHE A 420 -6.82 -7.49 -26.95
N LEU A 421 -6.44 -8.76 -26.81
CA LEU A 421 -6.59 -9.76 -27.86
C LEU A 421 -7.98 -10.40 -27.81
N ASP A 422 -8.33 -11.15 -28.85
CA ASP A 422 -9.52 -11.99 -28.83
C ASP A 422 -9.38 -13.11 -27.81
N ASP A 423 -10.52 -13.50 -27.24
CA ASP A 423 -10.61 -14.52 -26.20
C ASP A 423 -10.05 -15.85 -26.71
N ASN A 424 -9.32 -16.55 -25.83
CA ASN A 424 -8.97 -17.94 -26.05
C ASN A 424 -10.22 -18.80 -25.76
N VAL A 425 -10.81 -19.41 -26.78
CA VAL A 425 -11.91 -20.36 -26.59
C VAL A 425 -11.32 -21.69 -26.18
N VAL A 426 -11.61 -22.10 -24.95
CA VAL A 426 -11.00 -23.28 -24.33
C VAL A 426 -12.04 -24.38 -24.14
N SER A 427 -11.60 -25.65 -24.15
CA SER A 427 -12.44 -26.80 -23.81
C SER A 427 -12.37 -27.17 -22.34
N ASP A 428 -11.29 -26.75 -21.66
CA ASP A 428 -11.10 -26.88 -20.22
C ASP A 428 -10.72 -25.51 -19.66
N TYR A 429 -11.56 -24.97 -18.79
CA TYR A 429 -11.40 -23.64 -18.21
C TYR A 429 -10.36 -23.59 -17.10
N GLU A 430 -10.14 -24.69 -16.38
CA GLU A 430 -9.38 -24.66 -15.14
C GLU A 430 -7.87 -24.68 -15.35
N GLU A 431 -7.42 -25.23 -16.48
CA GLU A 431 -6.01 -25.25 -16.86
C GLU A 431 -5.54 -23.95 -17.51
N GLN A 432 -6.47 -23.04 -17.82
CA GLN A 432 -6.19 -21.84 -18.61
C GLN A 432 -6.33 -20.61 -17.72
N GLY A 433 -5.32 -19.74 -17.74
CA GLY A 433 -5.30 -18.49 -16.96
C GLY A 433 -5.81 -17.28 -17.72
N LEU A 434 -5.64 -16.10 -17.11
CA LEU A 434 -5.59 -14.83 -17.82
C LEU A 434 -4.16 -14.66 -18.36
N ASP A 435 -3.98 -14.47 -19.66
CA ASP A 435 -2.69 -14.04 -20.19
C ASP A 435 -2.56 -12.53 -19.96
N PHE A 436 -1.75 -12.17 -18.96
CA PHE A 436 -1.37 -10.81 -18.61
C PHE A 436 0.15 -10.66 -18.80
N SER A 437 0.58 -10.58 -20.06
CA SER A 437 2.00 -10.61 -20.42
C SER A 437 2.55 -9.22 -20.72
N LYS A 438 3.62 -8.85 -20.01
CA LYS A 438 4.40 -7.63 -20.31
C LYS A 438 5.25 -7.85 -21.56
N ARG A 439 5.15 -6.93 -22.52
CA ARG A 439 6.04 -6.77 -23.66
C ARG A 439 6.74 -5.42 -23.56
N GLU A 440 7.78 -5.21 -24.36
CA GLU A 440 8.63 -4.01 -24.29
C GLU A 440 7.82 -2.70 -24.23
N LYS A 441 6.81 -2.54 -25.09
CA LYS A 441 5.97 -1.32 -25.20
C LYS A 441 4.48 -1.55 -25.00
N SER A 442 4.10 -2.73 -24.49
CA SER A 442 2.69 -3.03 -24.30
C SER A 442 2.49 -4.06 -23.22
N ILE A 443 1.35 -3.99 -22.55
CA ILE A 443 0.80 -5.16 -21.88
C ILE A 443 -0.25 -5.82 -22.78
N VAL A 444 -0.18 -7.14 -22.89
CA VAL A 444 -1.14 -7.93 -23.64
C VAL A 444 -2.05 -8.64 -22.67
N ILE A 445 -3.36 -8.51 -22.93
CA ILE A 445 -4.42 -9.10 -22.13
C ILE A 445 -5.24 -10.01 -23.04
N ARG A 446 -5.30 -11.30 -22.68
CA ARG A 446 -6.17 -12.28 -23.33
C ARG A 446 -6.89 -13.12 -22.28
N SER A 447 -8.21 -13.06 -22.31
CA SER A 447 -9.06 -13.89 -21.45
C SER A 447 -9.21 -15.30 -22.03
N SER A 448 -9.36 -16.27 -21.13
CA SER A 448 -9.96 -17.55 -21.47
C SER A 448 -11.48 -17.44 -21.38
N ASN A 449 -12.17 -17.97 -22.39
CA ASN A 449 -13.61 -17.97 -22.51
C ASN A 449 -14.10 -19.41 -22.71
N TYR A 450 -14.94 -19.88 -21.79
CA TYR A 450 -15.55 -21.20 -21.85
C TYR A 450 -17.06 -21.07 -21.74
N VAL A 451 -17.81 -21.79 -22.57
CA VAL A 451 -19.26 -21.80 -22.55
C VAL A 451 -19.74 -23.24 -22.45
N VAL A 452 -20.50 -23.56 -21.41
CA VAL A 452 -21.03 -24.89 -21.16
C VAL A 452 -22.51 -24.81 -20.80
N GLY A 453 -23.36 -25.28 -21.73
CA GLY A 453 -24.81 -25.15 -21.61
C GLY A 453 -25.22 -23.68 -21.44
N LYS A 454 -25.85 -23.36 -20.30
CA LYS A 454 -26.32 -22.00 -19.97
C LYS A 454 -25.27 -21.10 -19.31
N GLN A 455 -24.08 -21.63 -19.03
CA GLN A 455 -23.04 -20.95 -18.27
C GLN A 455 -21.91 -20.46 -19.18
N ARG A 456 -21.36 -19.29 -18.86
CA ARG A 456 -20.12 -18.76 -19.40
C ARG A 456 -19.10 -18.58 -18.28
N GLU A 457 -17.85 -18.89 -18.56
CA GLU A 457 -16.73 -18.71 -17.65
C GLU A 457 -15.68 -17.81 -18.29
N CYS A 458 -15.23 -16.80 -17.54
CA CYS A 458 -14.23 -15.82 -17.98
C CYS A 458 -13.13 -15.65 -16.93
N ASN A 459 -11.87 -15.72 -17.37
CA ASN A 459 -10.74 -15.20 -16.60
C ASN A 459 -10.54 -13.73 -16.93
N LEU A 460 -10.74 -12.84 -15.96
CA LEU A 460 -10.87 -11.41 -16.17
C LEU A 460 -9.80 -10.62 -15.43
N LEU A 461 -9.40 -9.50 -16.03
CA LEU A 461 -8.58 -8.51 -15.36
C LEU A 461 -9.45 -7.60 -14.49
N SER A 462 -9.12 -7.50 -13.21
CA SER A 462 -9.83 -6.61 -12.30
C SER A 462 -9.53 -5.13 -12.61
N PRO A 463 -10.45 -4.21 -12.32
CA PRO A 463 -10.15 -2.78 -12.34
C PRO A 463 -8.98 -2.39 -11.42
N ALA A 464 -8.85 -3.04 -10.27
CA ALA A 464 -7.75 -2.78 -9.33
C ALA A 464 -6.39 -3.12 -9.92
N ARG A 465 -6.23 -4.31 -10.51
CA ARG A 465 -4.97 -4.75 -11.13
C ARG A 465 -4.56 -3.85 -12.27
N LEU A 466 -5.52 -3.40 -13.07
CA LEU A 466 -5.27 -2.49 -14.17
C LEU A 466 -4.90 -1.07 -13.70
N LEU A 467 -5.56 -0.56 -12.66
CA LEU A 467 -5.17 0.71 -12.02
C LEU A 467 -3.76 0.62 -11.44
N GLU A 468 -3.44 -0.48 -10.75
CA GLU A 468 -2.10 -0.72 -10.20
C GLU A 468 -1.04 -0.82 -11.30
N PHE A 469 -1.36 -1.41 -12.45
CA PHE A 469 -0.47 -1.40 -13.60
C PHE A 469 -0.19 0.02 -14.12
N ILE A 470 -1.24 0.83 -14.26
CA ILE A 470 -1.14 2.22 -14.75
C ILE A 470 -0.35 3.10 -13.76
N LEU A 471 -0.56 2.93 -12.46
CA LEU A 471 0.06 3.78 -11.44
C LEU A 471 1.45 3.31 -11.00
N ILE A 472 1.79 2.03 -11.20
CA ILE A 472 2.99 1.42 -10.62
C ILE A 472 3.77 0.62 -11.66
N ASP A 473 3.22 -0.51 -12.12
CA ASP A 473 4.02 -1.51 -12.86
C ASP A 473 4.49 -1.04 -14.24
N SER A 474 3.79 -0.08 -14.85
CA SER A 474 4.15 0.51 -16.14
C SER A 474 5.23 1.58 -16.03
N LEU A 475 5.42 2.15 -14.83
CA LEU A 475 6.35 3.26 -14.59
C LEU A 475 7.77 2.78 -14.24
N LYS A 476 7.94 1.47 -14.04
CA LYS A 476 9.22 0.76 -13.95
C LYS A 476 9.65 0.38 -15.37
#